data_AF-A0A519TU23-F1
#
_entry.id   AF-A0A519TU23-F1
#
_cell.length_a   1.000
_cell.length_b   1.000
_cell.length_c   1.000
_cell.angle_alpha   90.00
_cell.angle_beta   90.00
_cell.angle_gamma   90.00
#
_symmetry.space_group_name_H-M   'P 1'
#
loop_
_entity.id
_entity.type
_entity.pdbx_description
1 polymer ?
#
loop_
_entity_poly.entity_id
_entity_poly.type
_entity_poly.pdbx_seq_one_letter_code
_entity_poly.pdbx_strand_id
1 'polypeptide(L)'
;MKKLIFLIFICFAGSCSLPSAGTLGGWDIFVFPVSDKNMDNYLSVFYRKHQEFQVPKEKKYIEDYWEKSGYTFLKGMFFYFSTKPSRIYYVTYIDAGFGVENPEYARIALRAVYKEEDDKWHIKDKLVKEEQDNIKAIFEKEVILKLEEISKTKSYIQK
;
A
#
# COMPACT_ATOMS: atom_id res chain seq x y z
N MET A 1 58.01 27.85 10.72
CA MET A 1 56.75 27.99 11.49
C MET A 1 55.61 27.92 10.49
N LYS A 2 55.16 26.72 10.09
CA LYS A 2 54.06 25.95 10.71
C LYS A 2 52.90 26.84 11.12
N LYS A 3 51.91 26.99 10.22
CA LYS A 3 50.46 27.22 10.46
C LYS A 3 49.81 27.65 9.14
N LEU A 4 49.69 26.72 8.19
CA LEU A 4 48.86 26.90 7.00
C LEU A 4 48.17 25.57 6.61
N ILE A 5 47.60 24.90 7.61
CA ILE A 5 46.76 23.72 7.46
C ILE A 5 45.75 23.85 8.59
N PHE A 6 44.52 24.27 8.28
CA PHE A 6 43.27 24.20 9.06
C PHE A 6 42.40 25.42 8.71
N LEU A 7 41.98 25.52 7.45
CA LEU A 7 40.79 26.29 7.14
C LEU A 7 39.94 25.48 6.17
N ILE A 8 38.89 24.91 6.78
CA ILE A 8 37.60 24.63 6.16
C ILE A 8 37.61 23.36 5.29
N PHE A 9 37.95 22.27 5.96
CA PHE A 9 37.38 20.94 5.73
C PHE A 9 35.97 20.84 6.39
N ILE A 10 35.16 21.90 6.31
CA ILE A 10 33.84 22.05 6.98
C ILE A 10 32.74 22.33 5.94
N CYS A 11 32.93 21.89 4.70
CA CYS A 11 31.89 21.95 3.65
C CYS A 11 31.40 20.58 3.17
N PHE A 12 31.77 19.49 3.85
CA PHE A 12 31.40 18.12 3.43
C PHE A 12 30.63 17.28 4.47
N ALA A 13 30.21 17.87 5.59
CA ALA A 13 29.42 17.16 6.62
C ALA A 13 27.93 17.54 6.63
N GLY A 14 27.49 18.42 5.72
CA GLY A 14 26.10 18.82 5.58
C GLY A 14 25.36 17.92 4.60
N SER A 15 24.77 16.84 5.12
CA SER A 15 23.60 16.18 4.53
C SER A 15 23.74 15.58 3.14
N CYS A 16 24.59 14.54 3.01
CA CYS A 16 24.18 13.37 2.23
C CYS A 16 23.16 12.56 3.07
N SER A 17 22.00 13.13 3.35
CA SER A 17 20.80 12.28 3.39
C SER A 17 20.49 12.04 1.92
N LEU A 18 21.06 10.97 1.36
CA LEU A 18 20.42 10.30 0.23
C LEU A 18 18.93 10.30 0.58
N PRO A 19 18.03 10.80 -0.28
CA PRO A 19 16.65 10.41 -0.13
C PRO A 19 16.73 8.88 -0.17
N SER A 20 16.57 8.24 0.99
CA SER A 20 16.07 6.88 1.03
C SER A 20 14.83 7.01 0.17
N ALA A 21 14.95 6.57 -1.09
CA ALA A 21 13.84 6.48 -2.00
C ALA A 21 12.91 5.54 -1.27
N GLY A 22 12.00 6.13 -0.50
CA GLY A 22 11.27 5.44 0.53
C GLY A 22 10.51 4.36 -0.18
N THR A 23 10.95 3.11 -0.04
CA THR A 23 10.10 1.98 -0.39
C THR A 23 8.84 2.22 0.41
N LEU A 24 7.69 2.38 -0.24
CA LEU A 24 6.41 2.51 0.44
C LEU A 24 6.27 1.30 1.37
N GLY A 25 6.68 1.50 2.63
CA GLY A 25 6.69 0.47 3.66
C GLY A 25 5.28 -0.06 3.79
N GLY A 26 5.14 -1.37 3.91
CA GLY A 26 3.85 -2.05 3.88
C GLY A 26 3.61 -2.89 5.11
N TRP A 27 2.35 -3.30 5.26
CA TRP A 27 2.03 -4.49 6.04
C TRP A 27 2.54 -5.75 5.31
N ASP A 28 2.07 -6.91 5.74
CA ASP A 28 2.46 -8.18 5.14
C ASP A 28 2.09 -8.23 3.64
N ILE A 29 2.90 -8.96 2.88
CA ILE A 29 2.63 -9.27 1.48
C ILE A 29 1.85 -10.58 1.45
N PHE A 30 0.62 -10.52 0.91
CA PHE A 30 -0.24 -11.68 0.73
C PHE A 30 -0.04 -12.24 -0.67
N VAL A 31 0.37 -13.51 -0.74
CA VAL A 31 0.59 -14.24 -1.98
C VAL A 31 -0.60 -15.15 -2.24
N PHE A 32 -1.25 -14.97 -3.38
CA PHE A 32 -2.28 -15.86 -3.89
C PHE A 32 -1.69 -16.71 -5.03
N PRO A 33 -1.82 -18.04 -5.01
CA PRO A 33 -1.35 -18.91 -6.09
C PRO A 33 -2.30 -18.89 -7.29
N VAL A 34 -2.53 -17.69 -7.83
CA VAL A 34 -3.25 -17.41 -9.09
C VAL A 34 -2.52 -16.27 -9.80
N SER A 35 -2.56 -16.23 -11.13
CA SER A 35 -1.95 -15.12 -11.89
C SER A 35 -2.58 -13.76 -11.55
N ASP A 36 -1.84 -12.67 -11.79
CA ASP A 36 -2.35 -11.29 -11.65
C ASP A 36 -3.64 -11.06 -12.46
N LYS A 37 -3.72 -11.61 -13.67
CA LYS A 37 -4.92 -11.54 -14.52
C LYS A 37 -6.13 -12.22 -13.88
N ASN A 38 -5.94 -13.39 -13.25
CA ASN A 38 -7.02 -14.06 -12.55
C ASN A 38 -7.42 -13.29 -11.29
N MET A 39 -6.44 -12.72 -10.57
CA MET A 39 -6.72 -11.85 -9.43
C MET A 39 -7.54 -10.61 -9.83
N ASP A 40 -7.26 -9.97 -10.97
CA ASP A 40 -8.08 -8.86 -11.48
C ASP A 40 -9.55 -9.26 -11.73
N ASN A 41 -9.75 -10.47 -12.27
CA ASN A 41 -11.10 -11.01 -12.44
C ASN A 41 -11.79 -11.22 -11.08
N TYR A 42 -11.06 -11.74 -10.08
CA TYR A 42 -11.61 -11.92 -8.73
C TYR A 42 -11.90 -10.61 -8.04
N LEU A 43 -11.07 -9.58 -8.20
CA LEU A 43 -11.31 -8.22 -7.71
C LEU A 43 -12.55 -7.60 -8.37
N SER A 44 -12.73 -7.80 -9.67
CA SER A 44 -13.94 -7.36 -10.38
C SER A 44 -15.21 -8.02 -9.82
N VAL A 45 -15.14 -9.32 -9.48
CA VAL A 45 -16.23 -10.03 -8.79
C VAL A 45 -16.42 -9.49 -7.37
N PHE A 46 -15.34 -9.22 -6.64
CA PHE A 46 -15.35 -8.65 -5.29
C PHE A 46 -16.14 -7.34 -5.28
N TYR A 47 -15.78 -6.36 -6.10
CA TYR A 47 -16.46 -5.05 -6.10
C TYR A 47 -17.91 -5.12 -6.60
N ARG A 48 -18.25 -6.12 -7.42
CA ARG A 48 -19.64 -6.35 -7.83
C ARG A 48 -20.49 -6.94 -6.69
N LYS A 49 -19.91 -7.80 -5.86
CA LYS A 49 -20.59 -8.42 -4.71
C LYS A 49 -20.58 -7.53 -3.46
N HIS A 50 -19.56 -6.69 -3.32
CA HIS A 50 -19.28 -5.86 -2.16
C HIS A 50 -19.12 -4.40 -2.58
N GLN A 51 -20.21 -3.81 -3.11
CA GLN A 51 -20.21 -2.43 -3.61
C GLN A 51 -19.87 -1.41 -2.53
N GLU A 52 -20.14 -1.73 -1.25
CA GLU A 52 -19.80 -0.92 -0.09
C GLU A 52 -18.29 -0.68 0.09
N PHE A 53 -17.44 -1.48 -0.58
CA PHE A 53 -15.99 -1.31 -0.58
C PHE A 53 -15.48 -0.37 -1.67
N GLN A 54 -16.35 0.11 -2.57
CA GLN A 54 -15.95 1.10 -3.57
C GLN A 54 -15.86 2.48 -2.93
N VAL A 55 -14.84 3.27 -3.31
CA VAL A 55 -14.72 4.65 -2.85
C VAL A 55 -15.89 5.46 -3.39
N PRO A 56 -16.67 6.16 -2.54
CA PRO A 56 -17.78 6.98 -2.98
C PRO A 56 -17.32 8.08 -3.95
N LYS A 57 -18.19 8.46 -4.89
CA LYS A 57 -17.86 9.42 -5.96
C LYS A 57 -17.41 10.77 -5.39
N GLU A 58 -18.04 11.22 -4.31
CA GLU A 58 -17.71 12.44 -3.56
C GLU A 58 -16.33 12.41 -2.91
N LYS A 59 -15.74 11.23 -2.73
CA LYS A 59 -14.42 10.98 -2.11
C LYS A 59 -13.34 10.60 -3.13
N LYS A 60 -13.66 10.65 -4.43
CA LYS A 60 -12.73 10.24 -5.50
C LYS A 60 -11.41 11.02 -5.51
N TYR A 61 -11.43 12.27 -5.04
CA TYR A 61 -10.23 13.09 -4.89
C TYR A 61 -9.13 12.44 -4.01
N ILE A 62 -9.52 11.51 -3.11
CA ILE A 62 -8.61 10.76 -2.25
C ILE A 62 -7.81 9.73 -3.07
N GLU A 63 -8.43 9.12 -4.10
CA GLU A 63 -7.75 8.23 -5.05
C GLU A 63 -6.82 9.04 -5.96
N ASP A 64 -7.29 10.18 -6.48
CA ASP A 64 -6.52 11.08 -7.36
C ASP A 64 -5.20 11.56 -6.73
N TYR A 65 -5.11 11.58 -5.40
CA TYR A 65 -3.86 11.87 -4.68
C TYR A 65 -2.73 10.94 -5.14
N TRP A 66 -3.00 9.63 -5.24
CA TRP A 66 -1.98 8.66 -5.60
C TRP A 66 -1.58 8.74 -7.07
N GLU A 67 -2.52 9.07 -7.96
CA GLU A 67 -2.22 9.32 -9.37
C GLU A 67 -1.23 10.50 -9.54
N LYS A 68 -1.37 11.54 -8.72
CA LYS A 68 -0.50 12.73 -8.76
C LYS A 68 0.82 12.56 -8.01
N SER A 69 0.88 11.61 -7.07
CA SER A 69 2.05 11.40 -6.20
C SER A 69 3.25 10.71 -6.88
N GLY A 70 3.13 10.33 -8.15
CA GLY A 70 4.22 9.69 -8.91
C GLY A 70 4.34 8.17 -8.71
N TYR A 71 3.39 7.54 -8.01
CA TYR A 71 3.32 6.09 -7.81
C TYR A 71 2.41 5.36 -8.82
N THR A 72 2.10 6.00 -9.95
CA THR A 72 1.23 5.43 -11.00
C THR A 72 1.82 4.19 -11.68
N PHE A 73 3.12 3.96 -11.54
CA PHE A 73 3.77 2.72 -11.99
C PHE A 73 3.36 1.50 -11.14
N LEU A 74 2.85 1.72 -9.91
CA LEU A 74 2.29 0.65 -9.10
C LEU A 74 0.86 0.38 -9.55
N LYS A 75 0.52 -0.89 -9.78
CA LYS A 75 -0.86 -1.31 -10.01
C LYS A 75 -1.63 -1.26 -8.70
N GLY A 76 -2.23 -0.10 -8.42
CA GLY A 76 -2.97 0.22 -7.20
C GLY A 76 -4.45 -0.12 -7.25
N MET A 77 -5.04 -0.35 -6.08
CA MET A 77 -6.47 -0.55 -5.85
C MET A 77 -6.87 0.02 -4.48
N PHE A 78 -8.14 0.36 -4.32
CA PHE A 78 -8.66 1.03 -3.12
C PHE A 78 -9.82 0.25 -2.50
N PHE A 79 -9.84 0.15 -1.17
CA PHE A 79 -10.96 -0.44 -0.43
C PHE A 79 -11.50 0.56 0.59
N TYR A 80 -12.75 0.97 0.41
CA TYR A 80 -13.46 1.86 1.31
C TYR A 80 -14.13 1.08 2.45
N PHE A 81 -14.04 1.62 3.65
CA PHE A 81 -14.69 1.09 4.84
C PHE A 81 -15.53 2.21 5.45
N SER A 82 -16.84 2.08 5.37
CA SER A 82 -17.79 3.07 5.90
C SER A 82 -17.98 2.98 7.41
N THR A 83 -17.57 1.87 8.04
CA THR A 83 -17.63 1.70 9.50
C THR A 83 -16.79 2.76 10.19
N LYS A 84 -17.34 3.44 11.21
CA LYS A 84 -16.61 4.50 11.91
C LYS A 84 -15.47 3.94 12.78
N PRO A 85 -14.26 4.55 12.74
CA PRO A 85 -13.88 5.64 11.83
C PRO A 85 -13.70 5.14 10.40
N SER A 86 -14.26 5.89 9.44
CA SER A 86 -14.20 5.50 8.03
C SER A 86 -12.78 5.59 7.49
N ARG A 87 -12.40 4.63 6.66
CA ARG A 87 -11.04 4.45 6.16
C ARG A 87 -11.04 4.09 4.68
N ILE A 88 -10.01 4.50 3.95
CA ILE A 88 -9.72 4.02 2.59
C ILE A 88 -8.35 3.36 2.60
N TYR A 89 -8.27 2.11 2.17
CA TYR A 89 -7.05 1.33 2.15
C TYR A 89 -6.47 1.38 0.75
N TYR A 90 -5.23 1.85 0.61
CA TYR A 90 -4.49 1.80 -0.64
C TYR A 90 -3.63 0.54 -0.69
N VAL A 91 -3.94 -0.33 -1.64
CA VAL A 91 -3.33 -1.64 -1.82
C VAL A 91 -2.68 -1.69 -3.20
N THR A 92 -1.55 -2.35 -3.33
CA THR A 92 -0.87 -2.50 -4.62
C THR A 92 -0.57 -3.96 -4.88
N TYR A 93 -0.56 -4.35 -6.15
CA TYR A 93 0.19 -5.54 -6.54
C TYR A 93 1.70 -5.32 -6.31
N ILE A 94 2.42 -6.37 -5.92
CA ILE A 94 3.88 -6.38 -5.86
C ILE A 94 4.41 -6.86 -7.21
N ASP A 95 5.38 -6.14 -7.77
CA ASP A 95 6.07 -6.39 -9.05
C ASP A 95 5.19 -6.26 -10.31
N ALA A 96 3.86 -6.32 -10.19
CA ALA A 96 2.96 -5.90 -11.26
C ALA A 96 3.05 -4.38 -11.48
N GLY A 97 3.22 -3.96 -12.74
CA GLY A 97 3.49 -2.57 -13.13
C GLY A 97 4.94 -2.28 -13.52
N PHE A 98 5.88 -3.18 -13.18
CA PHE A 98 7.27 -3.15 -13.68
C PHE A 98 7.50 -4.10 -14.87
N GLY A 99 6.43 -4.65 -15.45
CA GLY A 99 6.51 -5.64 -16.53
C GLY A 99 6.92 -7.03 -16.09
N VAL A 100 6.97 -7.30 -14.78
CA VAL A 100 7.32 -8.59 -14.17
C VAL A 100 6.06 -9.20 -13.55
N GLU A 101 5.05 -9.45 -14.37
CA GLU A 101 3.87 -10.19 -13.94
C GLU A 101 4.23 -11.68 -13.79
N ASN A 102 3.86 -12.28 -12.66
CA ASN A 102 4.10 -13.71 -12.47
C ASN A 102 2.87 -14.52 -12.94
N PRO A 103 3.05 -15.53 -13.81
CA PRO A 103 1.94 -16.31 -14.32
C PRO A 103 1.30 -17.25 -13.28
N GLU A 104 1.95 -17.50 -12.15
CA GLU A 104 1.54 -18.48 -11.15
C GLU A 104 1.04 -17.85 -9.85
N TYR A 105 1.45 -16.61 -9.54
CA TYR A 105 1.04 -15.95 -8.30
C TYR A 105 0.80 -14.46 -8.46
N ALA A 106 -0.13 -13.97 -7.64
CA ALA A 106 -0.44 -12.57 -7.44
C ALA A 106 -0.01 -12.21 -6.03
N ARG A 107 0.70 -11.09 -5.88
CA ARG A 107 1.11 -10.58 -4.58
C ARG A 107 0.45 -9.24 -4.35
N ILE A 108 -0.25 -9.10 -3.23
CA ILE A 108 -0.89 -7.84 -2.85
C ILE A 108 -0.35 -7.35 -1.51
N ALA A 109 -0.18 -6.04 -1.37
CA ALA A 109 0.27 -5.41 -0.14
C ALA A 109 -0.51 -4.15 0.17
N LEU A 110 -0.91 -4.02 1.43
CA LEU A 110 -1.44 -2.77 1.97
C LEU A 110 -0.29 -1.78 2.17
N ARG A 111 -0.38 -0.62 1.51
CA ARG A 111 0.66 0.42 1.50
C ARG A 111 0.35 1.57 2.44
N ALA A 112 -0.90 2.02 2.43
CA ALA A 112 -1.32 3.16 3.23
C ALA A 112 -2.81 3.07 3.57
N VAL A 113 -3.21 3.77 4.62
CA VAL A 113 -4.60 3.97 5.00
C VAL A 113 -4.91 5.46 5.05
N TYR A 114 -5.98 5.87 4.40
CA TYR A 114 -6.55 7.19 4.57
C TYR A 114 -7.48 7.16 5.78
N LYS A 115 -7.30 8.13 6.69
CA LYS A 115 -8.15 8.30 7.86
C LYS A 115 -8.96 9.57 7.70
N GLU A 116 -10.28 9.46 7.67
CA GLU A 116 -11.15 10.63 7.50
C GLU A 116 -11.17 11.56 8.71
N GLU A 117 -10.81 11.05 9.89
CA GLU A 117 -10.75 11.83 11.13
C GLU A 117 -9.68 12.94 11.10
N ASP A 118 -8.59 12.75 10.35
CA ASP A 118 -7.51 13.73 10.20
C ASP A 118 -7.19 14.11 8.76
N ASP A 119 -8.01 13.64 7.81
CA ASP A 119 -7.97 13.93 6.38
C ASP A 119 -6.60 13.60 5.73
N LYS A 120 -5.96 12.51 6.17
CA LYS A 120 -4.58 12.19 5.78
C LYS A 120 -4.35 10.71 5.47
N TRP A 121 -3.35 10.49 4.62
CA TRP A 121 -2.75 9.19 4.38
C TRP A 121 -1.71 8.86 5.44
N HIS A 122 -1.79 7.64 5.97
CA HIS A 122 -0.84 7.09 6.93
C HIS A 122 -0.20 5.84 6.36
N ILE A 123 1.12 5.82 6.37
CA ILE A 123 1.91 4.60 6.11
C ILE A 123 2.18 3.90 7.45
N LYS A 124 2.40 2.59 7.39
CA LYS A 124 2.59 1.73 8.58
C LYS A 124 3.56 2.32 9.60
N ASP A 125 4.73 2.78 9.16
CA ASP A 125 5.81 3.27 10.04
C ASP A 125 5.49 4.60 10.76
N LYS A 126 4.39 5.25 10.40
CA LYS A 126 3.90 6.47 11.06
C LYS A 126 2.82 6.20 12.10
N LEU A 127 2.38 4.95 12.24
CA LEU A 127 1.33 4.53 13.15
C LEU A 127 1.89 3.83 14.37
N VAL A 128 1.19 3.94 15.50
CA VAL A 128 1.51 3.16 16.70
C VAL A 128 1.19 1.68 16.48
N LYS A 129 1.89 0.79 17.20
CA LYS A 129 1.79 -0.67 16.99
C LYS A 129 0.36 -1.21 17.08
N GLU A 130 -0.40 -0.75 18.07
CA GLU A 130 -1.81 -1.14 18.24
C GLU A 130 -2.66 -0.80 17.00
N GLU A 131 -2.47 0.39 16.44
CA GLU A 131 -3.20 0.82 15.26
C GLU A 131 -2.77 0.04 14.01
N GLN A 132 -1.47 -0.22 13.87
CA GLN A 132 -0.95 -1.09 12.80
C GLN A 132 -1.61 -2.48 12.86
N ASP A 133 -1.71 -3.09 14.04
CA ASP A 133 -2.28 -4.41 14.23
C ASP A 133 -3.80 -4.41 13.98
N ASN A 134 -4.51 -3.36 14.41
CA ASN A 134 -5.93 -3.18 14.13
C ASN A 134 -6.23 -3.07 12.62
N ILE A 135 -5.49 -2.21 11.91
CA ILE A 135 -5.61 -2.03 10.46
C ILE A 135 -5.33 -3.34 9.73
N LYS A 136 -4.27 -4.06 10.14
CA LYS A 136 -3.93 -5.37 9.60
C LYS A 136 -5.09 -6.35 9.76
N ALA A 137 -5.61 -6.51 10.97
CA ALA A 137 -6.66 -7.46 11.27
C ALA A 137 -7.95 -7.16 10.48
N ILE A 138 -8.32 -5.88 10.32
CA ILE A 138 -9.47 -5.48 9.51
C ILE A 138 -9.23 -5.81 8.03
N PHE A 139 -8.05 -5.47 7.50
CA PHE A 139 -7.71 -5.75 6.11
C PHE A 139 -7.72 -7.25 5.80
N GLU A 140 -7.13 -8.06 6.67
CA GLU A 140 -7.15 -9.52 6.56
C GLU A 140 -8.57 -10.07 6.56
N LYS A 141 -9.37 -9.64 7.54
CA LYS A 141 -10.74 -10.13 7.70
C LYS A 141 -11.65 -9.75 6.54
N GLU A 142 -11.59 -8.49 6.11
CA GLU A 142 -12.60 -7.92 5.22
C GLU A 142 -12.19 -7.94 3.75
N VAL A 143 -10.90 -7.99 3.45
CA VAL A 143 -10.39 -8.06 2.07
C VAL A 143 -9.81 -9.43 1.77
N ILE A 144 -8.80 -9.86 2.53
CA ILE A 144 -8.06 -11.10 2.22
C ILE A 144 -8.98 -12.31 2.29
N LEU A 145 -9.70 -12.53 3.39
CA LEU A 145 -10.59 -13.69 3.54
C LEU A 145 -11.69 -13.74 2.46
N LYS A 146 -12.25 -12.59 2.08
CA LYS A 146 -13.28 -12.53 1.02
C LYS A 146 -12.70 -12.80 -0.36
N LEU A 147 -11.48 -12.33 -0.64
CA LEU A 147 -10.77 -12.68 -1.88
C LEU A 147 -10.43 -14.16 -1.93
N GLU A 148 -10.05 -14.77 -0.81
CA GLU A 148 -9.86 -16.23 -0.72
C GLU A 148 -11.15 -17.00 -1.00
N GLU A 149 -12.28 -16.54 -0.47
CA GLU A 149 -13.59 -17.14 -0.72
C GLU A 149 -13.97 -17.04 -2.20
N ILE A 150 -13.81 -15.87 -2.81
CA ILE A 150 -14.14 -15.63 -4.23
C ILE A 150 -13.23 -16.43 -5.16
N SER A 151 -11.93 -16.45 -4.89
CA SER A 151 -10.92 -17.16 -5.68
C SER A 151 -10.87 -18.67 -5.40
N LYS A 152 -11.57 -19.14 -4.35
CA LYS A 152 -11.52 -20.52 -3.84
C LYS A 152 -10.09 -21.00 -3.58
N THR A 153 -9.24 -20.09 -3.12
CA THR A 153 -7.79 -20.30 -2.99
C THR A 153 -7.33 -19.72 -1.67
N LYS A 154 -6.38 -20.38 -1.00
CA LYS A 154 -5.75 -19.85 0.22
C LYS A 154 -4.50 -19.06 -0.10
N SER A 155 -4.44 -17.86 0.46
CA SER A 155 -3.26 -17.01 0.42
C SER A 155 -2.28 -17.41 1.52
N TYR A 156 -1.04 -16.98 1.39
CA TYR A 156 -0.03 -17.07 2.44
C TYR A 156 0.76 -15.77 2.55
N ILE A 157 1.34 -15.52 3.72
CA ILE A 157 2.21 -14.36 3.94
C ILE A 157 3.62 -14.69 3.45
N GLN A 158 4.17 -13.84 2.58
CA GLN A 158 5.57 -13.90 2.20
C GLN A 158 6.44 -13.45 3.39
N LYS A 159 7.31 -14.33 3.86
CA LYS A 159 8.26 -14.07 4.97
C LYS A 159 9.52 -13.38 4.48
#